data_AF-A0A521WD48-F1
#
_entry.id   AF-A0A521WD48-F1
#
_cell.length_a   1.000
_cell.length_b   1.000
_cell.length_c   1.000
_cell.angle_alpha   90.00
_cell.angle_beta   90.00
_cell.angle_gamma   90.00
#
_symmetry.space_group_name_H-M   'P 1'
#
loop_
_entity.id
_entity.type
_entity.pdbx_description
1 polymer ?
#
loop_
_entity_poly.entity_id
_entity_poly.type
_entity_poly.pdbx_seq_one_letter_code
_entity_poly.pdbx_strand_id
1 'polypeptide(L)'
;MAIWTTLTPQQQERLWAHAVRTADMLRTQAVESGSRAVSYLLFTNAGGAIALLTFMGGAPMIPRLAWWSLAVFVIGTFSVGVLNAISYHTSYHLNERYVRAVDLVVSDTIDTKQLVIDPGLRKIAHWAAVFGYFAFVAFITGSALGIAAYLC
;
A
#
# COMPACT_ATOMS: atom_id res chain seq x y z
N MET A 1 -19.48 30.63 -13.95
CA MET A 1 -20.59 30.78 -12.99
C MET A 1 -20.44 29.62 -12.00
N ALA A 2 -20.12 29.92 -10.75
CA ALA A 2 -19.76 28.90 -9.76
C ALA A 2 -20.89 27.90 -9.58
N ILE A 3 -20.58 26.60 -9.68
CA ILE A 3 -21.55 25.57 -9.31
C ILE A 3 -21.97 25.79 -7.85
N TRP A 4 -21.01 26.14 -6.97
CA TRP A 4 -21.26 26.41 -5.55
C TRP A 4 -22.31 27.52 -5.29
N THR A 5 -22.20 28.67 -5.97
CA THR A 5 -23.13 29.79 -5.78
C THR A 5 -24.49 29.56 -6.44
N THR A 6 -24.60 28.59 -7.35
CA THR A 6 -25.87 28.20 -7.99
C THR A 6 -26.66 27.15 -7.19
N LEU A 7 -26.05 26.58 -6.15
CA LEU A 7 -26.66 25.55 -5.32
C LEU A 7 -27.47 26.16 -4.17
N THR A 8 -28.56 25.49 -3.80
CA THR A 8 -29.32 25.88 -2.61
C THR A 8 -28.52 25.60 -1.33
N PRO A 9 -28.82 26.27 -0.20
CA PRO A 9 -28.14 26.00 1.07
C PRO A 9 -28.17 24.52 1.48
N GLN A 10 -29.29 23.83 1.23
CA GLN A 10 -29.40 22.38 1.47
C GLN A 10 -28.48 21.54 0.58
N GLN A 11 -28.27 21.94 -0.68
CA GLN A 11 -27.38 21.23 -1.58
C GLN A 11 -25.91 21.47 -1.21
N GLN A 12 -25.56 22.70 -0.80
CA GLN A 12 -24.24 23.05 -0.29
C GLN A 12 -23.90 22.22 0.95
N GLU A 13 -24.81 22.13 1.92
CA GLU A 13 -24.62 21.32 3.13
C GLU A 13 -24.40 19.83 2.81
N ARG A 14 -25.19 19.26 1.88
CA ARG A 14 -25.02 17.87 1.44
C ARG A 14 -23.68 17.61 0.77
N LEU A 15 -23.24 18.52 -0.08
CA LEU A 15 -21.94 18.41 -0.77
C LEU A 15 -20.79 18.56 0.21
N TRP A 16 -20.88 19.48 1.16
CA TRP A 16 -19.89 19.64 2.22
C TRP A 16 -19.82 18.39 3.10
N ALA A 17 -20.97 17.84 3.52
CA ALA A 17 -21.03 16.60 4.30
C ALA A 17 -20.50 15.39 3.51
N HIS A 18 -20.69 15.34 2.19
CA HIS A 18 -20.06 14.33 1.35
C HIS A 18 -18.55 14.55 1.28
N ALA A 19 -18.09 15.78 1.11
CA ALA A 19 -16.69 16.11 0.98
C ALA A 19 -15.88 15.74 2.22
N VAL A 20 -16.40 16.09 3.41
CA VAL A 20 -15.80 15.74 4.70
C VAL A 20 -15.72 14.22 4.88
N ARG A 21 -16.78 13.47 4.55
CA ARG A 21 -16.78 12.00 4.64
C ARG A 21 -15.75 11.35 3.72
N THR A 22 -15.60 11.84 2.50
CA THR A 22 -14.60 11.32 1.55
C THR A 22 -13.18 11.59 2.04
N ALA A 23 -12.90 12.79 2.57
CA ALA A 23 -11.60 13.11 3.16
C ALA A 23 -11.27 12.20 4.37
N ASP A 24 -12.26 11.97 5.23
CA ASP A 24 -12.11 11.08 6.39
C ASP A 24 -11.88 9.62 5.98
N MET A 25 -12.60 9.13 4.97
CA MET A 25 -12.39 7.80 4.40
C MET A 25 -10.97 7.63 3.83
N LEU A 26 -10.49 8.61 3.04
CA LEU A 26 -9.13 8.57 2.47
C LEU A 26 -8.05 8.63 3.56
N ARG A 27 -8.27 9.45 4.60
CA ARG A 27 -7.37 9.54 5.75
C ARG A 27 -7.33 8.22 6.53
N THR A 28 -8.49 7.63 6.80
CA THR A 28 -8.59 6.34 7.50
C THR A 28 -7.90 5.24 6.71
N GLN A 29 -8.11 5.19 5.39
CA GLN A 29 -7.41 4.24 4.52
C GLN A 29 -5.89 4.44 4.55
N ALA A 30 -5.40 5.68 4.60
CA ALA A 30 -3.97 5.97 4.71
C ALA A 30 -3.40 5.48 6.07
N VAL A 31 -4.09 5.77 7.18
CA VAL A 31 -3.69 5.33 8.53
C VAL A 31 -3.70 3.80 8.62
N GLU A 32 -4.74 3.15 8.13
CA GLU A 32 -4.85 1.69 8.14
C GLU A 32 -3.79 1.02 7.27
N SER A 33 -3.54 1.56 6.07
CA SER A 33 -2.47 1.09 5.19
C SER A 33 -1.10 1.26 5.83
N GLY A 34 -0.86 2.39 6.53
CA GLY A 34 0.37 2.62 7.29
C GLY A 34 0.53 1.65 8.47
N SER A 35 -0.53 1.38 9.21
CA SER A 35 -0.51 0.39 10.31
C SER A 35 -0.24 -1.02 9.78
N ARG A 36 -0.89 -1.42 8.69
CA ARG A 36 -0.62 -2.69 8.00
C ARG A 36 0.82 -2.76 7.49
N ALA A 37 1.36 -1.66 6.95
CA ALA A 37 2.76 -1.57 6.54
C ALA A 37 3.71 -1.95 7.67
N VAL A 38 3.54 -1.31 8.83
CA VAL A 38 4.35 -1.57 10.03
C VAL A 38 4.17 -3.01 10.51
N SER A 39 2.94 -3.53 10.54
CA SER A 39 2.66 -4.92 10.95
C SER A 39 3.32 -5.95 10.05
N TYR A 40 3.23 -5.77 8.72
CA TYR A 40 3.89 -6.68 7.79
C TYR A 40 5.41 -6.58 7.91
N LEU A 41 5.97 -5.36 7.89
CA LEU A 41 7.41 -5.11 7.98
C LEU A 41 8.04 -5.67 9.26
N LEU A 42 7.38 -5.50 10.40
CA LEU A 42 7.97 -5.81 11.71
C LEU A 42 7.50 -7.13 12.32
N PHE A 43 6.23 -7.52 12.17
CA PHE A 43 5.67 -8.67 12.89
C PHE A 43 5.55 -9.92 12.03
N THR A 44 4.89 -9.83 10.88
CA THR A 44 4.68 -11.00 10.01
C THR A 44 6.00 -11.49 9.42
N ASN A 45 6.87 -10.55 9.02
CA ASN A 45 8.20 -10.86 8.51
C ASN A 45 9.15 -11.39 9.58
N ALA A 46 9.03 -10.92 10.83
CA ALA A 46 9.84 -11.44 11.94
C ALA A 46 9.50 -12.91 12.25
N GLY A 47 8.22 -13.30 12.19
CA GLY A 47 7.83 -14.70 12.39
C GLY A 47 8.47 -15.65 11.38
N GLY A 48 8.46 -15.29 10.10
CA GLY A 48 9.11 -16.08 9.04
C GLY A 48 10.63 -16.12 9.19
N ALA A 49 11.26 -14.99 9.51
CA ALA A 49 12.70 -14.93 9.76
C ALA A 49 13.12 -15.78 10.98
N ILE A 50 12.37 -15.71 12.09
CA ILE A 50 12.63 -16.50 13.29
C ILE A 50 12.48 -17.99 13.01
N ALA A 51 11.44 -18.41 12.28
CA ALA A 51 11.24 -19.81 11.93
C ALA A 51 12.41 -20.36 11.09
N LEU A 52 12.87 -19.60 10.10
CA LEU A 52 14.02 -19.95 9.27
C LEU A 52 15.34 -19.98 10.04
N LEU A 53 15.60 -18.96 10.88
CA LEU A 53 16.81 -18.91 11.71
C LEU A 53 16.83 -20.05 12.74
N THR A 54 15.67 -20.41 13.30
CA THR A 54 15.54 -21.54 14.22
C THR A 54 15.82 -22.86 13.51
N PHE A 55 15.30 -23.05 12.29
CA PHE A 55 15.61 -24.21 11.46
C PHE A 55 17.11 -24.31 11.16
N MET A 56 17.74 -23.20 10.76
CA MET A 56 19.16 -23.16 10.45
C MET A 56 20.04 -23.40 11.69
N GLY A 57 19.63 -22.92 12.86
CA GLY A 57 20.35 -23.15 14.13
C GLY A 57 20.23 -24.58 14.67
N GLY A 58 19.18 -25.32 14.30
CA GLY A 58 18.97 -26.70 14.71
C GLY A 58 19.57 -27.75 13.78
N ALA A 59 20.00 -27.37 12.58
CA ALA A 59 20.52 -28.29 11.58
C ALA A 59 22.06 -28.47 11.72
N PRO A 60 22.58 -29.71 11.81
CA PRO A 60 24.02 -29.97 11.90
C PRO A 60 24.78 -29.59 10.62
N MET A 61 24.10 -29.54 9.47
CA MET A 61 24.62 -29.04 8.21
C MET A 61 23.51 -28.31 7.46
N ILE A 62 23.74 -27.04 7.12
CA ILE A 62 22.75 -26.22 6.42
C ILE A 62 22.90 -26.43 4.91
N PRO A 63 21.91 -27.00 4.21
CA PRO A 63 21.98 -27.18 2.77
C PRO A 63 22.02 -25.82 2.06
N ARG A 64 22.80 -25.71 0.99
CA ARG A 64 22.93 -24.47 0.18
C ARG A 64 21.58 -23.95 -0.34
N LEU A 65 20.61 -24.85 -0.51
CA LEU A 65 19.24 -24.54 -0.92
C LEU A 65 18.45 -23.77 0.15
N ALA A 66 18.76 -23.97 1.45
CA ALA A 66 18.15 -23.22 2.55
C ALA A 66 18.57 -21.74 2.53
N TRP A 67 19.82 -21.44 2.15
CA TRP A 67 20.28 -20.06 1.96
C TRP A 67 19.57 -19.35 0.80
N TRP A 68 19.31 -20.05 -0.30
CA TRP A 68 18.53 -19.51 -1.42
C TRP A 68 17.07 -19.28 -1.03
N SER A 69 16.46 -20.24 -0.31
CA SER A 69 15.13 -20.08 0.27
C SER A 69 15.04 -18.83 1.15
N LEU A 70 16.04 -18.61 2.02
CA LEU A 70 16.09 -17.44 2.89
C LEU A 70 16.22 -16.14 2.10
N ALA A 71 17.11 -16.09 1.11
CA ALA A 71 17.30 -14.89 0.28
C ALA A 71 16.02 -14.52 -0.49
N VAL A 72 15.34 -15.51 -1.08
CA VAL A 72 14.07 -15.31 -1.80
C VAL A 72 12.98 -14.84 -0.84
N PHE A 73 12.91 -15.42 0.37
CA PHE A 73 11.95 -15.00 1.38
C PHE A 73 12.17 -13.55 1.83
N VAL A 74 13.41 -13.16 2.11
CA VAL A 74 13.78 -11.78 2.49
C VAL A 74 13.42 -10.80 1.38
N ILE A 75 13.68 -11.13 0.12
CA ILE A 75 13.34 -10.28 -1.03
C ILE A 75 11.82 -10.11 -1.17
N GLY A 76 11.05 -11.20 -1.01
CA GLY A 76 9.59 -11.15 -1.03
C GLY A 76 9.03 -10.27 0.09
N THR A 77 9.54 -10.46 1.31
CA THR A 77 9.25 -9.65 2.49
C THR A 77 9.52 -8.16 2.27
N PHE A 78 10.69 -7.82 1.72
CA PHE A 78 11.05 -6.43 1.42
C PHE A 78 10.09 -5.82 0.39
N SER A 79 9.69 -6.60 -0.62
CA SER A 79 8.76 -6.18 -1.66
C SER A 79 7.35 -5.88 -1.12
N VAL A 80 6.85 -6.66 -0.14
CA VAL A 80 5.61 -6.36 0.59
C VAL A 80 5.72 -5.03 1.33
N GLY A 81 6.86 -4.79 1.98
CA GLY A 81 7.15 -3.52 2.66
C GLY A 81 7.08 -2.32 1.71
N VAL A 82 7.74 -2.43 0.56
CA VAL A 82 7.72 -1.40 -0.50
C VAL A 82 6.30 -1.17 -1.02
N LEU A 83 5.52 -2.23 -1.28
CA LEU A 83 4.13 -2.11 -1.73
C LEU A 83 3.27 -1.33 -0.74
N ASN A 84 3.42 -1.62 0.55
CA ASN A 84 2.68 -0.96 1.60
C ASN A 84 3.08 0.52 1.75
N ALA A 85 4.38 0.83 1.62
CA ALA A 85 4.85 2.21 1.58
C ALA A 85 4.29 2.98 0.38
N ILE A 86 4.26 2.36 -0.81
CA ILE A 86 3.63 2.93 -2.01
C ILE A 86 2.15 3.22 -1.76
N SER A 87 1.44 2.27 -1.15
CA SER A 87 0.01 2.39 -0.84
C SER A 87 -0.25 3.56 0.13
N TYR A 88 0.54 3.66 1.19
CA TYR A 88 0.49 4.77 2.13
C TYR A 88 0.73 6.12 1.46
N HIS A 89 1.82 6.28 0.70
CA HIS A 89 2.12 7.54 0.01
C HIS A 89 1.05 7.91 -1.02
N THR A 90 0.50 6.91 -1.72
CA THR A 90 -0.57 7.13 -2.70
C THR A 90 -1.83 7.65 -2.02
N SER A 91 -2.30 6.99 -0.95
CA SER A 91 -3.47 7.43 -0.19
C SER A 91 -3.27 8.80 0.46
N TYR A 92 -2.08 9.08 0.98
CA TYR A 92 -1.73 10.39 1.54
C TYR A 92 -1.79 11.49 0.48
N HIS A 93 -1.15 11.28 -0.68
CA HIS A 93 -1.18 12.24 -1.78
C HIS A 93 -2.58 12.48 -2.34
N LEU A 94 -3.39 11.41 -2.47
CA LEU A 94 -4.78 11.51 -2.87
C LEU A 94 -5.59 12.36 -1.88
N ASN A 95 -5.39 12.15 -0.58
CA ASN A 95 -6.08 12.92 0.45
C ASN A 95 -5.68 14.41 0.42
N GLU A 96 -4.37 14.71 0.39
CA GLU A 96 -3.88 16.10 0.35
C GLU A 96 -4.43 16.84 -0.88
N ARG A 97 -4.40 16.19 -2.04
CA ARG A 97 -4.94 16.76 -3.27
C ARG A 97 -6.45 16.90 -3.23
N TYR A 98 -7.15 15.93 -2.67
CA TYR A 98 -8.60 16.01 -2.53
C TYR A 98 -9.01 17.20 -1.67
N VAL A 99 -8.36 17.40 -0.52
CA VAL A 99 -8.60 18.57 0.35
C VAL A 99 -8.31 19.87 -0.40
N ARG A 100 -7.16 19.96 -1.10
CA ARG A 100 -6.81 21.14 -1.91
C ARG A 100 -7.82 21.40 -3.02
N ALA A 101 -8.31 20.34 -3.65
CA ALA A 101 -9.27 20.43 -4.74
C ALA A 101 -10.65 20.88 -4.25
N VAL A 102 -11.10 20.42 -3.08
CA VAL A 102 -12.30 20.92 -2.42
C VAL A 102 -12.16 22.41 -2.09
N ASP A 103 -11.01 22.83 -1.55
CA ASP A 103 -10.73 24.24 -1.24
C ASP A 103 -10.77 25.12 -2.51
N LEU A 104 -10.23 24.64 -3.63
CA LEU A 104 -10.24 25.32 -4.93
C LEU A 104 -11.64 25.42 -5.56
N VAL A 105 -12.48 24.41 -5.35
CA VAL A 105 -13.88 24.40 -5.81
C VAL A 105 -14.75 25.33 -4.97
N VAL A 106 -14.51 25.40 -3.66
CA VAL A 106 -15.22 26.31 -2.75
C VAL A 106 -14.80 27.76 -2.95
N SER A 107 -13.51 28.00 -3.24
CA SER A 107 -12.96 29.33 -3.54
C SER A 107 -13.21 29.81 -4.98
N ASP A 108 -13.98 29.06 -5.77
CA ASP A 108 -14.41 29.41 -7.14
C ASP A 108 -13.24 29.58 -8.14
N THR A 109 -12.12 28.90 -7.90
CA THR A 109 -10.89 29.12 -8.66
C THR A 109 -10.74 28.16 -9.86
N ILE A 110 -11.42 27.00 -9.88
CA ILE A 110 -11.23 25.95 -10.92
C ILE A 110 -12.55 25.24 -11.29
N ASP A 111 -12.71 24.92 -12.58
CA ASP A 111 -13.80 24.07 -13.11
C ASP A 111 -13.54 22.58 -12.80
N THR A 112 -14.51 21.90 -12.16
CA THR A 112 -14.46 20.49 -11.72
C THR A 112 -14.06 19.49 -12.82
N LYS A 113 -14.22 19.83 -14.10
CA LYS A 113 -13.77 19.00 -15.22
C LYS A 113 -12.25 18.88 -15.35
N GLN A 114 -11.48 19.82 -14.78
CA GLN A 114 -10.02 19.78 -14.77
C GLN A 114 -9.44 18.99 -13.59
N LEU A 115 -10.28 18.57 -12.65
CA LEU A 115 -9.87 17.94 -11.40
C LEU A 115 -9.47 16.46 -11.54
N VAL A 116 -9.76 15.83 -12.70
CA VAL A 116 -9.76 14.37 -12.79
C VAL A 116 -8.75 13.86 -13.83
N ILE A 117 -8.03 12.83 -13.39
CA ILE A 117 -7.01 12.02 -14.06
C ILE A 117 -5.58 12.59 -13.94
N ASP A 118 -4.93 12.31 -12.80
CA ASP A 118 -3.46 12.36 -12.77
C ASP A 118 -2.91 11.06 -13.40
N PRO A 119 -2.25 11.13 -14.57
CA PRO A 119 -1.61 9.97 -15.19
C PRO A 119 -0.53 9.35 -14.29
N GLY A 120 0.04 10.11 -13.34
CA GLY A 120 0.99 9.62 -12.34
C GLY A 120 0.39 8.57 -11.40
N LEU A 121 -0.88 8.71 -11.01
CA LEU A 121 -1.57 7.72 -10.15
C LEU A 121 -1.72 6.36 -10.85
N ARG A 122 -1.97 6.37 -12.17
CA ARG A 122 -2.05 5.15 -12.96
C ARG A 122 -0.70 4.43 -13.01
N LYS A 123 0.39 5.18 -13.14
CA LYS A 123 1.76 4.63 -13.10
C LYS A 123 2.09 4.03 -11.73
N ILE A 124 1.74 4.73 -10.65
CA ILE A 124 1.97 4.25 -9.28
C ILE A 124 1.17 2.96 -9.00
N ALA A 125 -0.10 2.90 -9.43
CA ALA A 125 -0.91 1.70 -9.32
C ALA A 125 -0.31 0.50 -10.10
N HIS A 126 0.29 0.75 -11.26
CA HIS A 126 0.97 -0.29 -12.03
C HIS A 126 2.20 -0.83 -11.30
N TRP A 127 3.03 0.04 -10.71
CA TRP A 127 4.18 -0.39 -9.90
C TRP A 127 3.75 -1.14 -8.64
N ALA A 128 2.69 -0.69 -7.97
CA ALA A 128 2.11 -1.40 -6.84
C ALA A 128 1.70 -2.83 -7.24
N ALA A 129 1.05 -3.01 -8.39
CA ALA A 129 0.70 -4.33 -8.90
C ALA A 129 1.95 -5.20 -9.14
N VAL A 130 2.98 -4.67 -9.79
CA VAL A 130 4.24 -5.40 -10.06
C VAL A 130 4.90 -5.87 -8.77
N PHE A 131 5.07 -4.99 -7.78
CA PHE A 131 5.66 -5.36 -6.48
C PHE A 131 4.81 -6.35 -5.71
N GLY A 132 3.47 -6.26 -5.80
CA GLY A 132 2.55 -7.21 -5.18
C GLY A 132 2.66 -8.61 -5.76
N TYR A 133 2.61 -8.74 -7.09
CA TYR A 133 2.77 -10.04 -7.75
C TYR A 133 4.18 -10.62 -7.54
N PHE A 134 5.22 -9.79 -7.57
CA PHE A 134 6.57 -10.23 -7.29
C PHE A 134 6.73 -10.75 -5.86
N ALA A 135 6.19 -10.04 -4.87
CA ALA A 135 6.19 -10.49 -3.48
C ALA A 135 5.46 -11.84 -3.30
N PHE A 136 4.32 -12.02 -3.97
CA PHE A 136 3.55 -13.26 -3.93
C PHE A 136 4.34 -14.44 -4.53
N VAL A 137 4.95 -14.26 -5.70
CA VAL A 137 5.78 -15.28 -6.34
C VAL A 137 7.01 -15.60 -5.48
N ALA A 138 7.68 -14.59 -4.93
CA ALA A 138 8.83 -14.79 -4.03
C ALA A 138 8.43 -15.57 -2.77
N PHE A 139 7.26 -15.29 -2.19
CA PHE A 139 6.78 -16.04 -1.03
C PHE A 139 6.52 -17.52 -1.36
N ILE A 140 5.82 -17.82 -2.46
CA ILE A 140 5.52 -19.20 -2.86
C ILE A 140 6.81 -19.97 -3.18
N THR A 141 7.67 -19.38 -4.00
CA THR A 141 8.92 -20.03 -4.43
C THR A 141 9.90 -20.20 -3.28
N GLY A 142 10.05 -19.20 -2.42
CA GLY A 142 10.84 -19.30 -1.19
C GLY A 142 10.33 -20.40 -0.26
N SER A 143 9.00 -20.47 -0.06
CA SER A 143 8.40 -21.53 0.78
C SER A 143 8.61 -22.93 0.19
N ALA A 144 8.44 -23.09 -1.12
CA ALA A 144 8.66 -24.37 -1.81
C ALA A 144 10.13 -24.83 -1.74
N LEU A 145 11.08 -23.91 -1.93
CA LEU A 145 12.52 -24.20 -1.79
C LEU A 145 12.89 -24.57 -0.36
N GLY A 146 12.32 -23.91 0.64
CA GLY A 146 12.52 -24.24 2.06
C GLY A 146 12.04 -25.64 2.39
N ILE A 147 10.85 -26.03 1.90
CA ILE A 147 10.32 -27.40 2.06
C ILE A 147 11.22 -28.42 1.35
N ALA A 148 11.64 -28.15 0.11
CA ALA A 148 12.54 -29.03 -0.62
C ALA A 148 13.89 -29.19 0.09
N ALA A 149 14.42 -28.12 0.67
CA ALA A 149 15.65 -28.15 1.46
C ALA A 149 15.52 -28.90 2.79
N TYR A 150 14.30 -29.02 3.33
CA TYR A 150 14.04 -29.82 4.54
C TYR A 150 13.90 -31.32 4.23
N LEU A 151 13.32 -31.65 3.07
CA LEU A 151 13.04 -33.03 2.67
C LEU A 151 14.23 -33.74 2.02
N CYS A 152 15.26 -33.00 1.58
CA CYS A 152 16.47 -33.52 0.91
C CYS A 152 17.70 -33.31 1.79
#